data_AF-A0A4P7PS49-F1
#
_entry.id   AF-A0A4P7PS49-F1
#
_cell.length_a   1.000
_cell.length_b   1.000
_cell.length_c   1.000
_cell.angle_alpha   90.00
_cell.angle_beta   90.00
_cell.angle_gamma   90.00
#
_symmetry.space_group_name_H-M   'P 1'
#
loop_
_entity.id
_entity.type
_entity.pdbx_description
1 polymer ?
#
loop_
_entity_poly.entity_id
_entity_poly.type
_entity_poly.pdbx_seq_one_letter_code
_entity_poly.pdbx_strand_id
1 'polypeptide(L)'
;MKKMKTIFLAVILGLLLMSNTSFAQDGKSYLVTVTKLHWNMDNKSFSNDEWIATEKEYLDKVVKKNPFIVGQEVLMHSFTEDNTELLLVTTYENWEAIEKAGAKDDELVKAAWPDEKARKAFFEKRGQYYAHGHSDEIYATMPGAKLPKGNFDKDMIYYVRVGHFAYPKDGTEKEFSELEKQYFDAVTNKNDLIKAYYPNRHAWGADNTEFTEVYVVESLADLDSALNKNRELFQAAWKDEAKRKDYNDKSAKYFTGKHSDYIYKSVHQLVK
;
A
#
# COMPACT_ATOMS: atom_id res chain seq x y z
N MET A 1 17.74 35.22 -33.53
CA MET A 1 17.00 35.11 -32.25
C MET A 1 15.60 34.51 -32.36
N LYS A 2 14.71 34.94 -33.28
CA LYS A 2 13.35 34.37 -33.45
C LYS A 2 13.33 32.85 -33.78
N LYS A 3 14.16 32.40 -34.73
CA LYS A 3 14.26 30.96 -35.09
C LYS A 3 14.74 30.08 -33.93
N MET A 4 15.70 30.57 -33.14
CA MET A 4 16.25 29.83 -32.00
C MET A 4 15.23 29.65 -30.87
N LYS A 5 14.38 30.66 -30.61
CA LYS A 5 13.27 30.57 -29.65
C LYS A 5 12.18 29.59 -30.11
N THR A 6 11.94 29.48 -31.42
CA THR A 6 10.92 28.57 -31.97
C THR A 6 11.37 27.11 -31.88
N ILE A 7 12.66 26.84 -32.13
CA ILE A 7 13.26 25.51 -31.97
C ILE A 7 13.28 25.09 -30.50
N PHE A 8 13.62 26.01 -29.58
CA PHE A 8 13.62 25.72 -28.14
C PHE A 8 12.22 25.40 -27.61
N LEU A 9 11.19 26.12 -28.07
CA LEU A 9 9.80 25.86 -27.70
C LEU A 9 9.28 24.53 -28.27
N ALA A 10 9.68 24.18 -29.49
CA ALA A 10 9.33 22.91 -30.11
C ALA A 10 9.99 21.69 -29.42
N VAL A 11 11.23 21.84 -28.95
CA VAL A 11 11.94 20.80 -28.17
C VAL A 11 11.29 20.62 -26.79
N ILE A 12 10.90 21.71 -26.12
CA ILE A 12 10.18 21.65 -24.83
C ILE A 12 8.80 21.01 -25.01
N LEU A 13 8.04 21.38 -26.05
CA LEU A 13 6.77 20.69 -26.36
C LEU A 13 6.98 19.22 -26.74
N GLY A 14 8.04 18.90 -27.47
CA GLY A 14 8.38 17.51 -27.82
C GLY A 14 8.74 16.66 -26.60
N LEU A 15 9.42 17.23 -25.61
CA LEU A 15 9.72 16.59 -24.32
C LEU A 15 8.47 16.42 -23.45
N LEU A 16 7.53 17.37 -23.48
CA LEU A 16 6.23 17.28 -22.80
C LEU A 16 5.27 16.28 -23.48
N LEU A 17 5.43 16.04 -24.78
CA LEU A 17 4.63 15.10 -25.57
C LEU A 17 5.22 13.68 -25.61
N MET A 18 6.39 13.45 -25.02
CA MET A 18 6.80 12.11 -24.58
C MET A 18 5.97 11.72 -23.35
N SER A 19 4.67 11.68 -23.57
CA SER A 19 3.73 10.94 -22.75
C SER A 19 4.28 9.53 -22.67
N ASN A 20 4.69 9.14 -21.47
CA ASN A 20 4.97 7.76 -21.14
C ASN A 20 3.84 6.93 -21.76
N THR A 21 4.19 5.99 -22.64
CA THR A 21 3.23 5.03 -23.15
C THR A 21 2.63 4.33 -21.95
N SER A 22 1.43 4.75 -21.55
CA SER A 22 0.62 4.04 -20.58
C SER A 22 0.15 2.77 -21.28
N PHE A 23 0.93 1.70 -21.15
CA PHE A 23 0.43 0.37 -21.43
C PHE A 23 -0.65 0.11 -20.39
N ALA A 24 -1.91 0.13 -20.84
CA ALA A 24 -3.00 -0.45 -20.08
C ALA A 24 -2.63 -1.91 -19.84
N GLN A 25 -2.24 -2.24 -18.61
CA GLN A 25 -2.07 -3.62 -18.19
C GLN A 25 -3.47 -4.23 -18.13
N ASP A 26 -3.67 -5.41 -18.73
CA ASP A 26 -4.94 -6.15 -18.82
C ASP A 26 -5.46 -6.69 -17.44
N GLY A 27 -5.14 -6.00 -16.34
CA GLY A 27 -5.61 -6.30 -14.99
C GLY A 27 -6.23 -5.07 -14.34
N LYS A 28 -7.29 -5.25 -13.55
CA LYS A 28 -7.87 -4.17 -12.74
C LYS A 28 -6.85 -3.72 -11.70
N SER A 29 -6.30 -2.52 -11.87
CA SER A 29 -5.46 -1.84 -10.86
C SER A 29 -6.37 -1.03 -9.93
N TYR A 30 -6.06 -1.06 -8.64
CA TYR A 30 -6.64 -0.18 -7.63
C TYR A 30 -5.63 0.90 -7.25
N LEU A 31 -6.13 1.95 -6.61
CA LEU A 31 -5.30 2.94 -5.91
C LEU A 31 -5.39 2.70 -4.41
N VAL A 32 -4.26 2.81 -3.73
CA VAL A 32 -4.17 2.67 -2.28
C VAL A 32 -3.60 3.96 -1.72
N THR A 33 -4.37 4.67 -0.90
CA THR A 33 -3.84 5.79 -0.11
C THR A 33 -3.32 5.27 1.20
N VAL A 34 -2.13 5.69 1.59
CA VAL A 34 -1.53 5.41 2.89
C VAL A 34 -1.32 6.75 3.57
N THR A 35 -2.14 7.02 4.58
CA THR A 35 -1.93 8.16 5.47
C THR A 35 -1.20 7.67 6.70
N LYS A 36 0.05 8.11 6.86
CA LYS A 36 0.87 7.87 8.04
C LYS A 36 0.51 8.91 9.10
N LEU A 37 -0.08 8.43 10.19
CA LEU A 37 -0.46 9.20 11.36
C LEU A 37 0.52 8.91 12.50
N HIS A 38 0.50 9.77 13.52
CA HIS A 38 1.27 9.58 14.74
C HIS A 38 0.37 9.71 15.97
N TRP A 39 0.59 8.90 17.00
CA TRP A 39 -0.09 9.04 18.28
C TRP A 39 0.21 10.39 18.92
N ASN A 40 -0.82 11.00 19.51
CA ASN A 40 -0.64 12.12 20.40
C ASN A 40 -0.09 11.63 21.75
N MET A 41 1.23 11.64 21.89
CA MET A 41 1.93 11.20 23.11
C MET A 41 1.65 12.09 24.34
N ASP A 42 1.04 13.27 24.14
CA ASP A 42 0.61 14.16 25.20
C ASP A 42 -0.80 13.85 25.73
N ASN A 43 -1.56 12.96 25.05
CA ASN A 43 -2.89 12.56 25.49
C ASN A 43 -2.82 11.71 26.77
N LYS A 44 -2.97 12.35 27.94
CA LYS A 44 -2.93 11.70 29.26
C LYS A 44 -4.16 10.82 29.55
N SER A 45 -5.20 10.93 28.74
CA SER A 45 -6.44 10.16 28.87
C SER A 45 -6.54 9.06 27.80
N PHE A 46 -5.40 8.65 27.21
CA PHE A 46 -5.40 7.63 26.17
C PHE A 46 -5.96 6.30 26.70
N SER A 47 -6.93 5.77 25.97
CA SER A 47 -7.46 4.42 26.14
C SER A 47 -7.60 3.78 24.77
N ASN A 48 -6.96 2.62 24.58
CA ASN A 48 -7.00 1.89 23.32
C ASN A 48 -8.45 1.47 22.97
N ASP A 49 -9.22 1.03 23.96
CA ASP A 49 -10.61 0.61 23.76
C ASP A 49 -11.50 1.79 23.36
N GLU A 50 -11.28 2.98 23.95
CA GLU A 50 -12.03 4.17 23.58
C GLU A 50 -11.63 4.70 22.20
N TRP A 51 -10.34 4.61 21.86
CA TRP A 51 -9.85 4.92 20.51
C TRP A 51 -10.49 4.01 19.47
N ILE A 52 -10.43 2.68 19.67
CA ILE A 52 -11.07 1.70 18.80
C ILE A 52 -12.56 1.99 18.69
N ALA A 53 -13.27 2.25 19.79
CA ALA A 53 -14.70 2.56 19.75
C ALA A 53 -14.99 3.83 18.93
N THR A 54 -14.15 4.86 19.06
CA THR A 54 -14.28 6.12 18.33
C THR A 54 -14.02 5.95 16.83
N GLU A 55 -12.95 5.25 16.45
CA GLU A 55 -12.66 4.93 15.04
C GLU A 55 -13.70 3.98 14.45
N LYS A 56 -14.20 3.03 15.23
CA LYS A 56 -15.27 2.12 14.82
C LYS A 56 -16.58 2.87 14.56
N GLU A 57 -16.90 3.87 15.36
CA GLU A 57 -18.06 4.73 15.11
C GLU A 57 -17.94 5.44 13.75
N TYR A 58 -16.76 6.01 13.44
CA TYR A 58 -16.50 6.62 12.13
C TYR A 58 -16.57 5.61 10.99
N LEU A 59 -15.91 4.44 11.16
CA LEU A 59 -15.93 3.34 10.20
C LEU A 59 -17.36 2.89 9.86
N ASP A 60 -18.18 2.63 10.87
CA ASP A 60 -19.53 2.09 10.68
C ASP A 60 -20.51 3.15 10.14
N LYS A 61 -20.35 4.42 10.53
CA LYS A 61 -21.24 5.51 10.09
C LYS A 61 -20.86 6.13 8.75
N VAL A 62 -19.57 6.15 8.40
CA VAL A 62 -19.04 6.85 7.22
C VAL A 62 -18.41 5.86 6.25
N VAL A 63 -17.28 5.28 6.60
CA VAL A 63 -16.43 4.50 5.66
C VAL A 63 -17.18 3.30 5.06
N LYS A 64 -17.87 2.49 5.87
CA LYS A 64 -18.64 1.33 5.39
C LYS A 64 -19.83 1.72 4.52
N LYS A 65 -20.37 2.93 4.67
CA LYS A 65 -21.47 3.46 3.87
C LYS A 65 -21.01 4.22 2.62
N ASN A 66 -19.72 4.47 2.48
CA ASN A 66 -19.14 5.11 1.32
C ASN A 66 -18.89 4.07 0.21
N PRO A 67 -19.62 4.10 -0.93
CA PRO A 67 -19.47 3.10 -1.99
C PRO A 67 -18.16 3.25 -2.78
N PHE A 68 -17.45 4.37 -2.66
CA PHE A 68 -16.21 4.63 -3.39
C PHE A 68 -14.96 4.09 -2.69
N ILE A 69 -15.08 3.74 -1.41
CA ILE A 69 -14.04 3.06 -0.64
C ILE A 69 -14.23 1.55 -0.80
N VAL A 70 -13.27 0.88 -1.44
CA VAL A 70 -13.28 -0.58 -1.66
C VAL A 70 -12.93 -1.33 -0.37
N GLY A 71 -11.91 -0.85 0.34
CA GLY A 71 -11.45 -1.41 1.60
C GLY A 71 -10.74 -0.35 2.42
N GLN A 72 -10.73 -0.53 3.73
CA GLN A 72 -9.97 0.31 4.65
C GLN A 72 -9.46 -0.55 5.80
N GLU A 73 -8.25 -0.26 6.25
CA GLU A 73 -7.64 -0.90 7.41
C GLU A 73 -6.73 0.06 8.17
N VAL A 74 -6.55 -0.21 9.46
CA VAL A 74 -5.62 0.51 10.33
C VAL A 74 -4.50 -0.43 10.74
N LEU A 75 -3.27 -0.02 10.47
CA LEU A 75 -2.05 -0.77 10.76
C LEU A 75 -1.25 -0.06 11.83
N MET A 76 -1.09 -0.67 13.00
CA MET A 76 -0.29 -0.13 14.10
C MET A 76 1.17 -0.56 13.96
N HIS A 77 2.08 0.29 14.43
CA HIS A 77 3.47 -0.08 14.63
C HIS A 77 3.63 -1.44 15.33
N SER A 78 4.47 -2.32 14.77
CA SER A 78 5.00 -3.50 15.48
C SER A 78 6.52 -3.52 15.48
N PHE A 79 7.15 -3.33 14.32
CA PHE A 79 8.59 -3.08 14.17
C PHE A 79 8.79 -2.09 13.03
N THR A 80 8.84 -0.81 13.39
CA THR A 80 9.18 0.32 12.50
C THR A 80 10.15 1.26 13.23
N GLU A 81 10.60 2.31 12.55
CA GLU A 81 11.52 3.31 13.14
C GLU A 81 10.87 4.23 14.18
N ASP A 82 9.54 4.39 14.13
CA ASP A 82 8.78 5.30 14.98
C ASP A 82 7.62 4.55 15.65
N ASN A 83 7.66 4.48 16.98
CA ASN A 83 6.63 3.78 17.78
C ASN A 83 5.32 4.57 17.91
N THR A 84 5.32 5.85 17.52
CA THR A 84 4.11 6.66 17.46
C THR A 84 3.31 6.40 16.18
N GLU A 85 3.93 5.78 15.18
CA GLU A 85 3.35 5.62 13.86
C GLU A 85 2.17 4.63 13.83
N LEU A 86 1.16 4.99 13.05
CA LEU A 86 0.14 4.09 12.55
C LEU A 86 -0.25 4.49 11.12
N LEU A 87 -0.68 3.52 10.32
CA LEU A 87 -1.11 3.75 8.95
C LEU A 87 -2.63 3.60 8.83
N LEU A 88 -3.27 4.57 8.20
CA LEU A 88 -4.60 4.43 7.63
C LEU A 88 -4.46 4.08 6.15
N VAL A 89 -4.80 2.84 5.80
CA VAL A 89 -4.68 2.34 4.43
C VAL A 89 -6.08 2.24 3.84
N THR A 90 -6.32 2.93 2.72
CA THR A 90 -7.63 2.96 2.07
C THR A 90 -7.50 2.64 0.58
N THR A 91 -8.31 1.71 0.09
CA THR A 91 -8.28 1.23 -1.30
C THR A 91 -9.47 1.80 -2.09
N TYR A 92 -9.20 2.26 -3.31
CA TYR A 92 -10.14 2.87 -4.23
C TYR A 92 -10.02 2.23 -5.61
N GLU A 93 -11.11 2.28 -6.39
CA GLU A 93 -11.08 1.73 -7.75
C GLU A 93 -10.18 2.54 -8.69
N ASN A 94 -10.09 3.86 -8.51
CA ASN A 94 -9.35 4.77 -9.38
C ASN A 94 -9.30 6.18 -8.75
N TRP A 95 -8.68 7.14 -9.44
CA TRP A 95 -8.57 8.54 -9.01
C TRP A 95 -9.91 9.23 -8.79
N GLU A 96 -10.89 9.00 -9.68
CA GLU A 96 -12.22 9.59 -9.54
C GLU A 96 -12.94 9.08 -8.28
N ALA A 97 -12.71 7.82 -7.90
CA ALA A 97 -13.25 7.26 -6.67
C ALA A 97 -12.66 7.93 -5.41
N ILE A 98 -11.40 8.37 -5.41
CA ILE A 98 -10.81 9.12 -4.29
C ILE A 98 -11.55 10.44 -4.08
N GLU A 99 -11.74 11.21 -5.15
CA GLU A 99 -12.43 12.51 -5.07
C GLU A 99 -13.90 12.35 -4.64
N LYS A 100 -14.60 11.38 -5.24
CA LYS A 100 -16.00 11.07 -4.89
C LYS A 100 -16.13 10.54 -3.47
N ALA A 101 -15.14 9.79 -2.97
CA ALA A 101 -15.13 9.32 -1.60
C ALA A 101 -15.11 10.50 -0.61
N GLY A 102 -14.23 11.49 -0.82
CA GLY A 102 -14.18 12.68 0.04
C GLY A 102 -15.50 13.46 0.07
N ALA A 103 -16.10 13.70 -1.10
CA ALA A 103 -17.42 14.36 -1.17
C ALA A 103 -18.53 13.55 -0.48
N LYS A 104 -18.48 12.21 -0.59
CA LYS A 104 -19.45 11.32 0.07
C LYS A 104 -19.23 11.25 1.58
N ASP A 105 -17.98 11.29 2.04
CA ASP A 105 -17.65 11.37 3.46
C ASP A 105 -18.28 12.61 4.10
N ASP A 106 -18.17 13.78 3.47
CA ASP A 106 -18.81 15.02 3.96
C ASP A 106 -20.33 14.90 4.12
N GLU A 107 -21.00 14.25 3.15
CA GLU A 107 -22.44 13.98 3.21
C GLU A 107 -22.78 13.03 4.37
N LEU A 108 -22.05 11.91 4.46
CA LEU A 108 -22.26 10.88 5.46
C LEU A 108 -21.96 11.38 6.88
N VAL A 109 -20.93 12.20 7.04
CA VAL A 109 -20.59 12.87 8.30
C VAL A 109 -21.72 13.79 8.77
N LYS A 110 -22.28 14.61 7.87
CA LYS A 110 -23.44 15.46 8.20
C LYS A 110 -24.68 14.63 8.53
N ALA A 111 -24.89 13.50 7.85
CA ALA A 111 -26.01 12.60 8.16
C ALA A 111 -25.83 11.86 9.49
N ALA A 112 -24.61 11.45 9.82
CA ALA A 112 -24.26 10.71 11.02
C ALA A 112 -24.28 11.58 12.29
N TRP A 113 -23.90 12.85 12.16
CA TRP A 113 -23.98 13.86 13.22
C TRP A 113 -24.62 15.14 12.66
N PRO A 114 -25.96 15.21 12.58
CA PRO A 114 -26.67 16.37 12.02
C PRO A 114 -26.46 17.65 12.83
N ASP A 115 -26.45 17.53 14.16
CA ASP A 115 -26.14 18.62 15.06
C ASP A 115 -24.66 19.02 14.96
N GLU A 116 -24.41 20.29 14.67
CA GLU A 116 -23.06 20.80 14.44
C GLU A 116 -22.18 20.72 15.69
N LYS A 117 -22.76 20.95 16.87
CA LYS A 117 -22.02 20.89 18.13
C LYS A 117 -21.60 19.46 18.46
N ALA A 118 -22.49 18.49 18.30
CA ALA A 118 -22.20 17.08 18.48
C ALA A 118 -21.16 16.58 17.47
N ARG A 119 -21.29 16.99 16.19
CA ARG A 119 -20.31 16.69 15.14
C ARG A 119 -18.92 17.22 15.50
N LYS A 120 -18.83 18.49 15.87
CA LYS A 120 -17.57 19.11 16.29
C LYS A 120 -16.95 18.39 17.49
N ALA A 121 -17.75 18.08 18.52
CA ALA A 121 -17.29 17.35 19.70
C ALA A 121 -16.77 15.95 19.35
N PHE A 122 -17.40 15.25 18.40
CA PHE A 122 -16.91 13.96 17.92
C PHE A 122 -15.54 14.07 17.25
N PHE A 123 -15.35 15.02 16.32
CA PHE A 123 -14.06 15.19 15.64
C PHE A 123 -12.97 15.77 16.55
N GLU A 124 -13.32 16.60 17.53
CA GLU A 124 -12.38 17.03 18.57
C GLU A 124 -11.91 15.84 19.41
N LYS A 125 -12.84 14.98 19.85
CA LYS A 125 -12.48 13.74 20.57
C LYS A 125 -11.61 12.82 19.70
N ARG A 126 -12.01 12.57 18.46
CA ARG A 126 -11.25 11.71 17.53
C ARG A 126 -9.85 12.28 17.26
N GLY A 127 -9.74 13.59 17.05
CA GLY A 127 -8.48 14.27 16.79
C GLY A 127 -7.50 14.23 17.97
N GLN A 128 -7.98 14.11 19.21
CA GLN A 128 -7.11 14.03 20.40
C GLN A 128 -6.20 12.79 20.42
N TYR A 129 -6.53 11.73 19.69
CA TYR A 129 -5.69 10.53 19.60
C TYR A 129 -4.45 10.73 18.73
N TYR A 130 -4.44 11.73 17.84
CA TYR A 130 -3.39 11.90 16.83
C TYR A 130 -2.61 13.19 17.03
N ALA A 131 -1.31 13.14 16.75
CA ALA A 131 -0.50 14.34 16.56
C ALA A 131 -0.96 15.08 15.30
N HIS A 132 -0.60 16.37 15.20
CA HIS A 132 -1.02 17.20 14.08
C HIS A 132 -0.36 16.80 12.74
N GLY A 133 0.88 16.32 12.79
CA GLY A 133 1.63 15.93 11.60
C GLY A 133 1.19 14.57 11.05
N HIS A 134 1.09 14.50 9.72
CA HIS A 134 0.89 13.27 8.96
C HIS A 134 1.63 13.37 7.61
N SER A 135 1.81 12.24 6.95
CA SER A 135 2.23 12.19 5.55
C SER A 135 1.27 11.31 4.75
N ASP A 136 1.09 11.65 3.48
CA ASP A 136 0.22 10.92 2.57
C ASP A 136 1.02 10.38 1.40
N GLU A 137 0.68 9.17 0.97
CA GLU A 137 1.21 8.56 -0.23
C GLU A 137 0.11 7.81 -0.97
N ILE A 138 0.23 7.72 -2.29
CA ILE A 138 -0.72 7.00 -3.13
C ILE A 138 0.04 5.99 -3.97
N TYR A 139 -0.37 4.74 -3.86
CA TYR A 139 0.19 3.62 -4.60
C TYR A 139 -0.81 3.11 -5.64
N ALA A 140 -0.29 2.58 -6.73
CA ALA A 140 -1.04 1.76 -7.67
C ALA A 140 -0.68 0.28 -7.42
N THR A 141 -1.71 -0.56 -7.29
CA THR A 141 -1.51 -2.01 -7.18
C THR A 141 -0.97 -2.57 -8.49
N MET A 142 -0.05 -3.52 -8.40
CA MET A 142 0.48 -4.24 -9.55
C MET A 142 -0.23 -5.60 -9.72
N PRO A 143 -0.22 -6.20 -10.93
CA PRO A 143 -0.68 -7.57 -11.13
C PRO A 143 0.05 -8.56 -10.22
N GLY A 144 -0.58 -9.70 -9.91
CA GLY A 144 0.02 -10.72 -9.05
C GLY A 144 -0.32 -10.58 -7.57
N ALA A 145 -1.40 -9.89 -7.22
CA ALA A 145 -1.91 -9.90 -5.85
C ALA A 145 -2.50 -11.27 -5.45
N LYS A 146 -2.27 -11.68 -4.20
CA LYS A 146 -2.98 -12.78 -3.55
C LYS A 146 -4.01 -12.18 -2.62
N LEU A 147 -5.29 -12.25 -3.00
CA LEU A 147 -6.37 -11.65 -2.22
C LEU A 147 -6.89 -12.64 -1.16
N PRO A 148 -7.19 -12.18 0.06
CA PRO A 148 -7.82 -13.01 1.08
C PRO A 148 -9.28 -13.30 0.71
N LYS A 149 -9.83 -14.39 1.28
CA LYS A 149 -11.25 -14.70 1.15
C LYS A 149 -12.05 -13.91 2.20
N GLY A 150 -12.28 -12.63 1.92
CA GLY A 150 -12.94 -11.71 2.85
C GLY A 150 -12.01 -11.20 3.95
N ASN A 151 -12.61 -10.57 4.97
CA ASN A 151 -11.87 -9.95 6.06
C ASN A 151 -11.42 -11.00 7.08
N PHE A 152 -10.26 -10.74 7.71
CA PHE A 152 -9.76 -11.55 8.81
C PHE A 152 -10.57 -11.28 10.09
N ASP A 153 -10.77 -12.32 10.89
CA ASP A 153 -11.49 -12.29 12.17
C ASP A 153 -10.58 -11.99 13.37
N LYS A 154 -9.29 -11.72 13.11
CA LYS A 154 -8.26 -11.43 14.09
C LYS A 154 -7.24 -10.46 13.53
N ASP A 155 -6.46 -9.84 14.41
CA ASP A 155 -5.34 -9.00 14.00
C ASP A 155 -4.29 -9.84 13.26
N MET A 156 -3.77 -9.31 12.16
CA MET A 156 -2.79 -9.95 11.30
C MET A 156 -1.49 -9.14 11.27
N ILE A 157 -0.41 -9.80 10.89
CA ILE A 157 0.90 -9.18 10.69
C ILE A 157 1.06 -8.80 9.22
N TYR A 158 1.43 -7.55 8.98
CA TYR A 158 1.71 -6.98 7.68
C TYR A 158 3.20 -6.71 7.61
N TYR A 159 3.91 -7.58 6.89
CA TYR A 159 5.31 -7.37 6.54
C TYR A 159 5.37 -6.57 5.24
N VAL A 160 5.91 -5.35 5.33
CA VAL A 160 6.05 -4.43 4.20
C VAL A 160 7.52 -4.37 3.85
N ARG A 161 7.85 -4.80 2.64
CA ARG A 161 9.18 -4.67 2.07
C ARG A 161 9.16 -3.59 1.01
N VAL A 162 10.04 -2.60 1.13
CA VAL A 162 10.18 -1.53 0.15
C VAL A 162 11.52 -1.70 -0.56
N GLY A 163 11.49 -2.17 -1.80
CA GLY A 163 12.65 -2.22 -2.69
C GLY A 163 12.73 -0.98 -3.58
N HIS A 164 13.87 -0.76 -4.23
CA HIS A 164 14.03 0.33 -5.21
C HIS A 164 14.38 -0.21 -6.60
N PHE A 165 13.59 0.18 -7.61
CA PHE A 165 13.85 -0.11 -9.01
C PHE A 165 15.14 0.56 -9.50
N ALA A 166 15.94 -0.19 -10.27
CA ALA A 166 17.17 0.29 -10.90
C ALA A 166 16.97 0.84 -12.31
N TYR A 167 15.78 0.62 -12.92
CA TYR A 167 15.45 1.01 -14.30
C TYR A 167 16.57 0.71 -15.31
N PRO A 168 16.96 -0.57 -15.47
CA PRO A 168 18.04 -0.99 -16.35
C PRO A 168 17.77 -0.56 -17.80
N LYS A 169 18.81 -0.09 -18.51
CA LYS A 169 18.68 0.43 -19.88
C LYS A 169 18.16 -0.59 -20.89
N ASP A 170 18.43 -1.87 -20.65
CA ASP A 170 18.05 -3.00 -21.49
C ASP A 170 16.86 -3.80 -20.91
N GLY A 171 16.25 -3.35 -19.80
CA GLY A 171 15.06 -3.97 -19.25
C GLY A 171 13.77 -3.49 -19.89
N THR A 172 12.77 -4.37 -19.90
CA THR A 172 11.41 -4.03 -20.31
C THR A 172 10.41 -4.34 -19.20
N GLU A 173 9.29 -3.60 -19.16
CA GLU A 173 8.15 -3.87 -18.27
C GLU A 173 7.60 -5.28 -18.45
N LYS A 174 7.61 -5.78 -19.69
CA LYS A 174 7.13 -7.13 -20.02
C LYS A 174 8.03 -8.19 -19.37
N GLU A 175 9.34 -8.08 -19.56
CA GLU A 175 10.30 -9.01 -18.95
C GLU A 175 10.21 -8.96 -17.41
N PHE A 176 10.10 -7.77 -16.81
CA PHE A 176 9.88 -7.64 -15.37
C PHE A 176 8.58 -8.35 -14.93
N SER A 177 7.46 -8.05 -15.59
CA SER A 177 6.15 -8.64 -15.28
C SER A 177 6.16 -10.16 -15.42
N GLU A 178 6.88 -10.71 -16.41
CA GLU A 178 7.04 -12.15 -16.60
C GLU A 178 7.90 -12.80 -15.51
N LEU A 179 8.94 -12.13 -15.03
CA LEU A 179 9.77 -12.60 -13.91
C LEU A 179 8.98 -12.60 -12.61
N GLU A 180 8.31 -11.49 -12.28
CA GLU A 180 7.45 -11.37 -11.10
C GLU A 180 6.35 -12.42 -11.09
N LYS A 181 5.67 -12.62 -12.23
CA LYS A 181 4.65 -13.66 -12.36
C LYS A 181 5.20 -15.06 -12.12
N GLN A 182 6.39 -15.38 -12.65
CA GLN A 182 7.03 -16.67 -12.43
C GLN A 182 7.31 -16.91 -10.95
N TYR A 183 7.86 -15.91 -10.24
CA TYR A 183 8.09 -16.02 -8.80
C TYR A 183 6.80 -16.13 -8.01
N PHE A 184 5.82 -15.28 -8.30
CA PHE A 184 4.52 -15.31 -7.64
C PHE A 184 3.86 -16.68 -7.77
N ASP A 185 3.74 -17.23 -8.98
CA ASP A 185 3.09 -18.51 -9.23
C ASP A 185 3.82 -19.68 -8.57
N ALA A 186 5.15 -19.62 -8.51
CA ALA A 186 5.98 -20.71 -8.00
C ALA A 186 6.18 -20.66 -6.48
N VAL A 187 6.17 -19.46 -5.89
CA VAL A 187 6.59 -19.20 -4.51
C VAL A 187 5.47 -18.55 -3.73
N THR A 188 5.20 -17.27 -3.93
CA THR A 188 4.29 -16.47 -3.08
C THR A 188 2.87 -17.04 -3.05
N ASN A 189 2.32 -17.44 -4.20
CA ASN A 189 0.97 -17.98 -4.29
C ASN A 189 0.85 -19.36 -3.64
N LYS A 190 1.90 -20.20 -3.77
CA LYS A 190 1.95 -21.55 -3.19
C LYS A 190 2.28 -21.59 -1.70
N ASN A 191 2.78 -20.49 -1.14
CA ASN A 191 3.02 -20.38 0.29
C ASN A 191 1.69 -20.16 1.03
N ASP A 192 1.24 -21.16 1.77
CA ASP A 192 -0.01 -21.19 2.54
C ASP A 192 0.02 -20.35 3.84
N LEU A 193 1.21 -19.96 4.30
CA LEU A 193 1.39 -19.06 5.42
C LEU A 193 1.11 -17.61 5.02
N ILE A 194 1.38 -17.25 3.76
CA ILE A 194 1.03 -15.95 3.17
C ILE A 194 -0.47 -15.94 2.85
N LYS A 195 -1.26 -15.22 3.66
CA LYS A 195 -2.72 -15.15 3.54
C LYS A 195 -3.18 -14.11 2.52
N ALA A 196 -2.41 -13.04 2.39
CA ALA A 196 -2.56 -12.07 1.33
C ALA A 196 -1.19 -11.53 0.88
N TYR A 197 -1.12 -11.05 -0.35
CA TYR A 197 0.06 -10.42 -0.93
C TYR A 197 -0.36 -9.29 -1.86
N TYR A 198 0.25 -8.11 -1.71
CA TYR A 198 -0.05 -6.93 -2.50
C TYR A 198 1.25 -6.29 -3.00
N PRO A 199 1.60 -6.45 -4.30
CA PRO A 199 2.67 -5.69 -4.93
C PRO A 199 2.17 -4.32 -5.36
N ASN A 200 2.93 -3.27 -5.07
CA ASN A 200 2.54 -1.88 -5.31
C ASN A 200 3.72 -1.06 -5.82
N ARG A 201 3.41 0.01 -6.55
CA ARG A 201 4.37 1.06 -6.93
C ARG A 201 3.75 2.43 -6.67
N HIS A 202 4.56 3.47 -6.52
CA HIS A 202 3.99 4.81 -6.38
C HIS A 202 3.15 5.21 -7.59
N ALA A 203 1.95 5.72 -7.29
CA ALA A 203 1.19 6.57 -8.19
C ALA A 203 1.47 8.05 -7.89
N TRP A 204 1.70 8.37 -6.61
CA TRP A 204 2.10 9.68 -6.10
C TRP A 204 2.83 9.51 -4.75
N GLY A 205 3.94 10.21 -4.54
CA GLY A 205 4.72 10.12 -3.30
C GLY A 205 6.15 10.62 -3.44
N ALA A 206 6.99 10.29 -2.46
CA ALA A 206 8.33 10.86 -2.30
C ALA A 206 9.38 10.27 -3.26
N ASP A 207 9.28 8.97 -3.60
CA ASP A 207 10.28 8.27 -4.42
C ASP A 207 9.61 7.31 -5.43
N ASN A 208 9.59 7.67 -6.71
CA ASN A 208 8.98 6.86 -7.76
C ASN A 208 9.76 5.58 -8.12
N THR A 209 10.89 5.32 -7.46
CA THR A 209 11.64 4.07 -7.58
C THR A 209 11.12 2.99 -6.63
N GLU A 210 10.31 3.33 -5.63
CA GLU A 210 9.88 2.37 -4.63
C GLU A 210 8.89 1.33 -5.20
N PHE A 211 9.23 0.08 -4.91
CA PHE A 211 8.42 -1.11 -5.12
C PHE A 211 8.05 -1.68 -3.75
N THR A 212 6.78 -1.59 -3.41
CA THR A 212 6.29 -1.97 -2.09
C THR A 212 5.56 -3.30 -2.16
N GLU A 213 6.11 -4.29 -1.50
CA GLU A 213 5.53 -5.61 -1.35
C GLU A 213 4.95 -5.78 0.04
N VAL A 214 3.64 -6.05 0.13
CA VAL A 214 2.96 -6.28 1.41
C VAL A 214 2.60 -7.76 1.53
N TYR A 215 3.13 -8.43 2.54
CA TYR A 215 2.86 -9.81 2.89
C TYR A 215 2.04 -9.88 4.17
N VAL A 216 0.89 -10.56 4.13
CA VAL A 216 0.00 -10.71 5.30
C VAL A 216 0.09 -12.14 5.85
N VAL A 217 0.43 -12.26 7.13
CA VAL A 217 0.59 -13.53 7.84
C VAL A 217 -0.07 -13.46 9.22
N GLU A 218 -0.31 -14.62 9.85
CA GLU A 218 -1.06 -14.66 11.12
C GLU A 218 -0.22 -14.22 12.34
N SER A 219 1.10 -14.38 12.30
CA SER A 219 2.00 -14.06 13.41
C SER A 219 3.44 -13.81 12.96
N LEU A 220 4.30 -13.30 13.85
CA LEU A 220 5.74 -13.17 13.58
C LEU A 220 6.43 -14.52 13.38
N ALA A 221 5.96 -15.57 14.06
CA ALA A 221 6.48 -16.93 13.85
C ALA A 221 6.09 -17.48 12.48
N ASP A 222 4.88 -17.15 12.01
CA ASP A 222 4.44 -17.49 10.65
C ASP A 222 5.18 -16.66 9.60
N LEU A 223 5.61 -15.43 9.92
CA LEU A 223 6.47 -14.64 9.03
C LEU A 223 7.81 -15.35 8.80
N ASP A 224 8.52 -15.73 9.87
CA ASP A 224 9.78 -16.48 9.75
C ASP A 224 9.59 -17.79 8.98
N SER A 225 8.53 -18.54 9.33
CA SER A 225 8.17 -19.78 8.64
C SER A 225 7.84 -19.55 7.17
N ALA A 226 7.17 -18.45 6.83
CA ALA A 226 6.84 -18.07 5.45
C ALA A 226 8.10 -17.73 4.65
N LEU A 227 9.06 -17.00 5.25
CA LEU A 227 10.34 -16.67 4.60
C LEU A 227 11.17 -17.93 4.34
N ASN A 228 11.22 -18.86 5.29
CA ASN A 228 11.85 -20.17 5.10
C ASN A 228 11.16 -20.98 4.00
N LYS A 229 9.82 -21.03 4.01
CA LYS A 229 9.03 -21.72 2.97
C LYS A 229 9.18 -21.08 1.60
N ASN A 230 9.33 -19.75 1.50
CA ASN A 230 9.64 -19.07 0.24
C ASN A 230 10.96 -19.60 -0.35
N ARG A 231 12.00 -19.75 0.47
CA ARG A 231 13.29 -20.32 0.05
C ARG A 231 13.14 -21.76 -0.44
N GLU A 232 12.39 -22.59 0.28
CA GLU A 232 12.13 -23.99 -0.12
C GLU A 232 11.39 -24.07 -1.46
N LEU A 233 10.30 -23.30 -1.62
CA LEU A 233 9.52 -23.27 -2.85
C LEU A 233 10.34 -22.75 -4.03
N PHE A 234 11.17 -21.72 -3.81
CA PHE A 234 12.10 -21.23 -4.83
C PHE A 234 13.09 -22.31 -5.25
N GLN A 235 13.73 -23.00 -4.30
CA GLN A 235 14.65 -24.11 -4.61
C GLN A 235 13.94 -25.28 -5.32
N ALA A 236 12.66 -25.54 -4.99
CA ALA A 236 11.86 -26.58 -5.63
C ALA A 236 11.47 -26.23 -7.08
N ALA A 237 11.21 -24.96 -7.38
CA ALA A 237 10.86 -24.47 -8.72
C ALA A 237 12.10 -24.35 -9.62
N TRP A 238 13.22 -23.88 -9.08
CA TRP A 238 14.52 -23.79 -9.76
C TRP A 238 15.50 -24.78 -9.11
N LYS A 239 15.34 -26.07 -9.42
CA LYS A 239 16.14 -27.17 -8.80
C LYS A 239 17.62 -27.13 -9.13
N ASP A 240 17.96 -26.65 -10.31
CA ASP A 240 19.33 -26.56 -10.79
C ASP A 240 19.97 -25.23 -10.35
N GLU A 241 21.24 -25.28 -9.91
CA GLU A 241 21.95 -24.10 -9.42
C GLU A 241 22.18 -23.05 -10.51
N ALA A 242 22.50 -23.48 -11.74
CA ALA A 242 22.67 -22.56 -12.85
C ALA A 242 21.34 -21.88 -13.22
N LYS A 243 20.22 -22.59 -13.15
CA LYS A 243 18.87 -22.01 -13.34
C LYS A 243 18.49 -21.02 -12.24
N ARG A 244 18.84 -21.29 -10.97
CA ARG A 244 18.64 -20.32 -9.88
C ARG A 244 19.45 -19.06 -10.11
N LYS A 245 20.71 -19.22 -10.50
CA LYS A 245 21.60 -18.10 -10.78
C LYS A 245 21.07 -17.27 -11.96
N ASP A 246 20.68 -17.91 -13.06
CA ASP A 246 20.11 -17.22 -14.23
C ASP A 246 18.85 -16.43 -13.89
N TYR A 247 17.93 -17.01 -13.11
CA TYR A 247 16.74 -16.30 -12.63
C TYR A 247 17.12 -15.10 -11.76
N ASN A 248 17.98 -15.30 -10.77
CA ASN A 248 18.41 -14.25 -9.84
C ASN A 248 19.15 -13.12 -10.55
N ASP A 249 20.04 -13.43 -11.50
CA ASP A 249 20.77 -12.43 -12.28
C ASP A 249 19.79 -11.57 -13.11
N LYS A 250 18.80 -12.19 -13.75
CA LYS A 250 17.75 -11.49 -14.52
C LYS A 250 16.88 -10.60 -13.64
N SER A 251 16.42 -11.12 -12.49
CA SER A 251 15.57 -10.38 -11.55
C SER A 251 16.33 -9.25 -10.88
N ALA A 252 17.55 -9.50 -10.41
CA ALA A 252 18.38 -8.51 -9.70
C ALA A 252 18.70 -7.28 -10.56
N LYS A 253 18.74 -7.42 -11.89
CA LYS A 253 18.96 -6.29 -12.82
C LYS A 253 17.92 -5.17 -12.66
N TYR A 254 16.72 -5.50 -12.19
CA TYR A 254 15.62 -4.55 -12.02
C TYR A 254 15.66 -3.80 -10.70
N PHE A 255 16.52 -4.19 -9.76
CA PHE A 255 16.56 -3.63 -8.43
C PHE A 255 17.96 -3.12 -8.08
N THR A 256 18.02 -2.08 -7.25
CA THR A 256 19.29 -1.54 -6.76
C THR A 256 19.96 -2.44 -5.72
N GLY A 257 19.24 -3.44 -5.20
CA GLY A 257 19.64 -4.27 -4.07
C GLY A 257 19.37 -3.63 -2.69
N LYS A 258 19.07 -2.32 -2.65
CA LYS A 258 18.62 -1.63 -1.44
C LYS A 258 17.14 -1.98 -1.17
N HIS A 259 16.84 -2.33 0.07
CA HIS A 259 15.48 -2.45 0.57
C HIS A 259 15.39 -2.01 2.04
N SER A 260 14.17 -1.68 2.47
CA SER A 260 13.77 -1.56 3.87
C SER A 260 12.62 -2.51 4.18
N ASP A 261 12.46 -2.80 5.47
CA ASP A 261 11.55 -3.80 6.00
C ASP A 261 10.82 -3.21 7.20
N TYR A 262 9.49 -3.31 7.18
CA TYR A 262 8.61 -2.82 8.24
C TYR A 262 7.63 -3.90 8.62
N ILE A 263 7.28 -3.96 9.90
CA ILE A 263 6.22 -4.85 10.37
C ILE A 263 5.16 -4.02 11.07
N TYR A 264 3.94 -4.18 10.59
CA TYR A 264 2.75 -3.62 11.23
C TYR A 264 1.82 -4.73 11.70
N LYS A 265 0.94 -4.37 12.62
CA LYS A 265 -0.15 -5.22 13.09
C LYS A 265 -1.48 -4.53 12.80
N SER A 266 -2.39 -5.21 12.11
CA SER A 266 -3.71 -4.64 11.84
C SER A 266 -4.57 -4.58 13.10
N VAL A 267 -5.56 -3.70 13.10
CA VAL A 267 -6.67 -3.73 14.07
C VAL A 267 -7.91 -4.28 13.37
N HIS A 268 -8.20 -5.57 13.54
CA HIS A 268 -9.25 -6.25 12.73
C HIS A 268 -10.66 -5.66 12.92
N GLN A 269 -10.91 -5.01 14.06
CA GLN A 269 -12.16 -4.32 14.35
C GLN A 269 -12.36 -3.05 13.52
N LEU A 270 -11.29 -2.52 12.92
CA LEU A 270 -11.23 -1.29 12.13
C LEU A 270 -11.05 -1.57 10.63
N VAL A 271 -11.60 -2.69 10.14
CA VAL A 271 -11.54 -3.09 8.73
C VAL A 271 -12.90 -2.94 8.03
N LYS A 272 -12.87 -2.49 6.76
CA LYS A 272 -13.98 -2.56 5.81
C LYS A 272 -13.77 -3.70 4.82
#